data_AF-A0A3C0YCC5-F1
#
_entry.id   AF-A0A3C0YCC5-F1
#
_cell.length_a   1.000
_cell.length_b   1.000
_cell.length_c   1.000
_cell.angle_alpha   90.00
_cell.angle_beta   90.00
_cell.angle_gamma   90.00
#
_symmetry.space_group_name_H-M   'P 1'
#
loop_
_entity.id
_entity.type
_entity.pdbx_description
1 polymer ?
#
loop_
_entity_poly.entity_id
_entity_poly.type
_entity_poly.pdbx_seq_one_letter_code
_entity_poly.pdbx_strand_id
1 'polypeptide(L)'
;QKHVSLTYHTISNYVVVANKKFWDGLPVDIRATLELAMKEATAFNDKIAEKDEAESLDAIRASGKSEVYTPTAAEHELWVKAMLPVHKEMASRVGGQQVIETVRAASTR
;
A
#
# COMPACT_ATOMS: atom_id res chain seq x y z
N GLN A 1 -7.83 -12.08 -16.76
CA GLN A 1 -9.03 -11.38 -16.22
C GLN A 1 -9.56 -10.46 -17.31
N LYS A 2 -10.88 -10.38 -17.54
CA LYS A 2 -11.45 -9.61 -18.67
C LYS A 2 -11.74 -8.14 -18.35
N HIS A 3 -11.96 -7.80 -17.09
CA HIS A 3 -12.25 -6.45 -16.63
C HIS A 3 -11.38 -6.11 -15.42
N VAL A 4 -10.96 -4.85 -15.32
CA VAL A 4 -10.18 -4.29 -14.22
C VAL A 4 -10.82 -2.96 -13.83
N SER A 5 -11.26 -2.82 -12.58
CA SER A 5 -11.77 -1.56 -12.04
C SER A 5 -10.73 -0.92 -11.12
N LEU A 6 -10.26 0.27 -11.46
CA LEU A 6 -9.30 1.05 -10.68
C LEU A 6 -9.99 1.74 -9.51
N THR A 7 -10.41 0.97 -8.51
CA THR A 7 -11.12 1.47 -7.32
C THR A 7 -10.18 2.04 -6.25
N TYR A 8 -8.88 1.76 -6.33
CA TYR A 8 -7.87 2.18 -5.34
C TYR A 8 -8.26 1.87 -3.88
N HIS A 9 -8.98 0.77 -3.68
CA HIS A 9 -9.59 0.39 -2.39
C HIS A 9 -8.60 -0.25 -1.40
N THR A 10 -7.36 -0.49 -1.82
CA THR A 10 -6.27 -0.98 -0.97
C THR A 10 -4.95 -0.32 -1.37
N ILE A 11 -3.97 -0.41 -0.47
CA ILE A 11 -2.57 -0.08 -0.73
C ILE A 11 -1.75 -1.37 -0.63
N SER A 12 -0.77 -1.52 -1.52
CA SER A 12 0.14 -2.67 -1.51
C SER A 12 1.49 -2.25 -0.93
N ASN A 13 1.64 -2.43 0.38
CA ASN A 13 2.85 -2.05 1.11
C ASN A 13 3.54 -3.28 1.69
N TYR A 14 4.86 -3.18 1.89
CA TYR A 14 5.66 -4.19 2.55
C TYR A 14 6.33 -3.62 3.80
N VAL A 15 6.50 -4.47 4.81
CA VAL A 15 7.29 -4.16 6.01
C VAL A 15 8.56 -5.00 5.94
N VAL A 16 9.72 -4.34 5.92
CA VAL A 16 11.00 -5.05 6.03
C VAL A 16 11.22 -5.40 7.49
N VAL A 17 11.29 -6.70 7.79
CA VAL A 17 11.42 -7.22 9.15
C VAL A 17 12.75 -7.95 9.31
N ALA A 18 13.45 -7.66 10.40
CA ALA A 18 14.66 -8.37 10.82
C ALA A 18 14.46 -8.98 12.21
N ASN A 19 15.21 -10.06 12.51
CA ASN A 19 15.27 -10.60 13.87
C ASN A 19 15.93 -9.58 14.80
N LYS A 20 15.22 -9.18 15.87
CA LYS A 20 15.68 -8.15 16.81
C LYS A 20 17.03 -8.47 17.46
N LYS A 21 17.21 -9.70 17.97
CA LYS A 21 18.46 -10.09 18.65
C LYS A 21 19.65 -10.06 17.70
N PHE A 22 19.46 -10.53 16.48
CA PHE A 22 20.48 -10.44 15.42
C PHE A 22 20.80 -8.98 15.10
N TRP A 23 19.78 -8.17 14.81
CA TRP A 23 19.94 -6.78 14.40
C TRP A 23 20.62 -5.91 15.46
N ASP A 24 20.20 -6.07 16.73
CA ASP A 24 20.80 -5.36 17.86
C ASP A 24 22.20 -5.87 18.23
N GLY A 25 22.54 -7.10 17.82
CA GLY A 25 23.87 -7.70 18.04
C GLY A 25 24.91 -7.35 16.99
N LEU A 26 24.54 -6.62 15.93
CA LEU A 26 25.48 -6.20 14.89
C LEU A 26 26.45 -5.12 15.43
N PRO A 27 27.73 -5.14 14.99
CA PRO A 27 28.63 -4.01 15.19
C PRO A 27 28.02 -2.71 14.68
N VAL A 28 28.27 -1.60 15.40
CA VAL A 28 27.60 -0.31 15.16
C VAL A 28 27.84 0.21 13.74
N ASP A 29 29.05 0.05 13.21
CA ASP A 29 29.44 0.44 11.85
C ASP A 29 28.69 -0.36 10.77
N ILE A 30 28.55 -1.68 10.98
CA ILE A 30 27.80 -2.56 10.08
C ILE A 30 26.31 -2.21 10.12
N ARG A 31 25.74 -2.04 11.31
CA ARG A 31 24.33 -1.67 11.48
C ARG A 31 24.04 -0.32 10.81
N ALA A 32 24.87 0.70 11.03
CA ALA A 32 24.70 2.02 10.41
C ALA A 32 24.75 1.93 8.88
N THR A 33 25.65 1.10 8.33
CA THR A 33 25.74 0.87 6.88
C THR A 33 24.46 0.22 6.34
N LEU A 34 23.92 -0.79 7.02
CA LEU A 34 22.68 -1.44 6.62
C LEU A 34 21.46 -0.52 6.77
N GLU A 35 21.41 0.31 7.79
CA GLU A 35 20.35 1.32 7.99
C GLU A 35 20.36 2.36 6.85
N LEU A 36 21.55 2.84 6.45
CA LEU A 36 21.68 3.74 5.30
C LEU A 36 21.24 3.07 4.01
N ALA A 37 21.73 1.85 3.75
CA ALA A 37 21.35 1.09 2.55
C ALA A 37 19.84 0.81 2.49
N MET A 38 19.21 0.51 3.63
CA MET A 38 17.76 0.32 3.71
C MET A 38 17.02 1.61 3.36
N LYS A 39 17.45 2.76 3.91
CA LYS A 39 16.84 4.06 3.61
C LYS A 39 16.94 4.40 2.12
N GLU A 40 18.10 4.18 1.51
CA GLU A 40 18.32 4.42 0.08
C GLU A 40 17.50 3.47 -0.79
N ALA A 41 17.45 2.18 -0.43
CA ALA A 41 16.65 1.18 -1.13
C ALA A 41 15.15 1.47 -1.05
N THR A 42 14.63 1.91 0.11
CA THR A 42 13.23 2.33 0.25
C THR A 42 12.92 3.52 -0.66
N ALA A 43 13.73 4.58 -0.62
CA ALA A 43 13.51 5.75 -1.48
C ALA A 43 13.59 5.41 -2.97
N PHE A 44 14.49 4.50 -3.36
CA PHE A 44 14.57 3.99 -4.72
C PHE A 44 13.33 3.18 -5.10
N ASN A 45 12.87 2.28 -4.21
CA ASN A 45 11.69 1.46 -4.44
C ASN A 45 10.43 2.31 -4.64
N ASP A 46 10.20 3.31 -3.78
CA ASP A 46 9.04 4.22 -3.90
C ASP A 46 9.01 4.90 -5.27
N LYS A 47 10.16 5.40 -5.73
CA LYS A 47 10.30 6.05 -7.03
C LYS A 47 10.00 5.12 -8.20
N ILE A 48 10.48 3.87 -8.14
CA ILE A 48 10.33 2.92 -9.24
C ILE A 48 8.93 2.30 -9.24
N ALA A 49 8.32 2.08 -8.07
CA ALA A 49 6.99 1.48 -7.97
C ALA A 49 5.93 2.28 -8.71
N GLU A 50 5.90 3.61 -8.56
CA GLU A 50 4.94 4.46 -9.27
C GLU A 50 5.12 4.39 -10.80
N LYS A 51 6.38 4.38 -11.24
CA LYS A 51 6.72 4.28 -12.67
C LYS A 51 6.29 2.92 -13.23
N ASP A 52 6.67 1.84 -12.56
CA ASP A 52 6.39 0.47 -13.00
C ASP A 52 4.88 0.19 -13.01
N GLU A 53 4.12 0.74 -12.05
CA GLU A 53 2.65 0.64 -12.03
C GLU A 53 2.02 1.34 -13.24
N ALA A 54 2.46 2.56 -13.57
CA ALA A 54 1.98 3.29 -14.74
C ALA A 54 2.29 2.55 -16.05
N GLU A 55 3.54 2.11 -16.23
CA GLU A 55 3.97 1.36 -17.43
C GLU A 55 3.21 0.04 -17.57
N SER A 56 2.99 -0.67 -16.46
CA SER A 56 2.23 -1.92 -16.46
C SER A 56 0.77 -1.70 -16.81
N LEU A 57 0.14 -0.65 -16.28
CA LEU A 57 -1.25 -0.33 -16.58
C LEU A 57 -1.44 0.06 -18.06
N ASP A 58 -0.50 0.81 -18.63
CA ASP A 58 -0.50 1.15 -20.05
C ASP A 58 -0.29 -0.07 -20.94
N ALA A 59 0.60 -1.00 -20.55
CA ALA A 59 0.77 -2.27 -21.24
C ALA A 59 -0.52 -3.13 -21.19
N ILE A 60 -1.22 -3.15 -20.05
CA ILE A 60 -2.51 -3.84 -19.92
C ILE A 60 -3.53 -3.26 -20.89
N ARG A 61 -3.67 -1.93 -20.94
CA ARG A 61 -4.57 -1.24 -21.89
C ARG A 61 -4.20 -1.56 -23.34
N ALA A 62 -2.92 -1.43 -23.69
CA ALA A 62 -2.42 -1.68 -25.04
C ALA A 62 -2.59 -3.13 -25.50
N SER A 63 -2.60 -4.08 -24.57
CA SER A 63 -2.80 -5.50 -24.89
C SER A 63 -4.17 -5.81 -25.48
N GLY A 64 -5.19 -4.98 -25.21
CA GLY A 64 -6.58 -5.21 -25.60
C GLY A 64 -7.24 -6.43 -24.93
N LYS A 65 -6.57 -7.09 -23.98
CA LYS A 65 -7.07 -8.31 -23.30
C LYS A 65 -7.98 -8.02 -22.12
N SER A 66 -7.95 -6.79 -21.60
CA SER A 66 -8.74 -6.37 -20.45
C SER A 66 -9.31 -4.97 -20.68
N GLU A 67 -10.57 -4.79 -20.29
CA GLU A 67 -11.19 -3.47 -20.21
C GLU A 67 -10.84 -2.84 -18.86
N VAL A 68 -10.21 -1.66 -18.89
CA VAL A 68 -9.82 -0.92 -17.69
C VAL A 68 -10.83 0.19 -17.43
N TYR A 69 -11.55 0.08 -16.32
CA TYR A 69 -12.54 1.06 -15.88
C TYR A 69 -12.03 1.89 -14.71
N THR A 70 -12.26 3.20 -14.73
CA THR A 70 -12.01 4.08 -13.58
C THR A 70 -13.36 4.61 -13.09
N PRO A 71 -13.80 4.27 -11.87
CA PRO A 71 -15.06 4.76 -11.33
C PRO A 71 -15.12 6.28 -11.30
N THR A 72 -16.31 6.82 -11.54
CA THR A 72 -16.62 8.22 -11.26
C THR A 72 -16.52 8.51 -9.76
N ALA A 73 -16.41 9.77 -9.37
CA ALA A 73 -16.40 10.16 -7.95
C ALA A 73 -17.64 9.62 -7.19
N ALA A 74 -18.82 9.70 -7.80
CA ALA A 74 -20.05 9.19 -7.20
C ALA A 74 -20.04 7.66 -7.01
N GLU A 75 -19.54 6.91 -7.99
CA GLU A 75 -19.41 5.45 -7.85
C GLU A 75 -18.33 5.05 -6.84
N HIS A 76 -17.23 5.82 -6.78
CA HIS A 76 -16.20 5.63 -5.76
C HIS A 76 -16.77 5.88 -4.35
N GLU A 77 -17.58 6.92 -4.15
CA GLU A 77 -18.27 7.16 -2.87
C GLU A 77 -19.21 6.02 -2.48
N LEU A 78 -19.96 5.47 -3.45
CA LEU A 78 -20.80 4.29 -3.20
C LEU A 78 -19.95 3.08 -2.77
N TRP A 79 -18.81 2.88 -3.43
CA TRP A 79 -17.83 1.84 -3.07
C TRP A 79 -17.30 2.03 -1.65
N VAL A 80 -16.85 3.23 -1.31
CA VAL A 80 -16.37 3.56 0.04
C VAL A 80 -17.47 3.27 1.06
N LYS A 81 -18.68 3.78 0.86
CA LYS A 81 -19.81 3.56 1.76
C LYS A 81 -20.13 2.09 1.97
N ALA A 82 -20.07 1.28 0.91
CA ALA A 82 -20.31 -0.16 0.99
C ALA A 82 -19.21 -0.90 1.78
N MET A 83 -17.96 -0.43 1.71
CA MET A 83 -16.82 -1.05 2.39
C MET A 83 -16.65 -0.62 3.85
N LEU A 84 -17.10 0.59 4.22
CA LEU A 84 -16.93 1.15 5.57
C LEU A 84 -17.37 0.24 6.74
N PRO A 85 -18.45 -0.57 6.66
CA PRO A 85 -18.85 -1.44 7.77
C PRO A 85 -17.77 -2.40 8.24
N VAL A 86 -16.88 -2.85 7.34
CA VAL A 86 -15.81 -3.82 7.66
C VAL A 86 -14.86 -3.28 8.73
N HIS A 87 -14.69 -1.96 8.80
CA HIS A 87 -13.84 -1.33 9.81
C HIS A 87 -14.37 -1.62 11.23
N LYS A 88 -15.68 -1.45 11.44
CA LYS A 88 -16.29 -1.72 12.74
C LYS A 88 -16.23 -3.21 13.10
N GLU A 89 -16.49 -4.07 12.12
CA GLU A 89 -16.45 -5.54 12.29
C GLU A 89 -15.04 -6.02 12.66
N MET A 90 -14.01 -5.40 12.10
CA MET A 90 -12.61 -5.80 12.29
C MET A 90 -11.92 -5.09 13.45
N ALA A 91 -12.55 -4.09 14.06
CA ALA A 91 -11.95 -3.25 15.10
C ALA A 91 -11.30 -4.07 16.23
N SER A 92 -11.98 -5.09 16.75
CA SER A 92 -11.45 -5.94 17.83
C SER A 92 -10.18 -6.72 17.45
N ARG A 93 -9.94 -6.94 16.15
CA ARG A 93 -8.79 -7.71 15.64
C ARG A 93 -7.57 -6.84 15.34
N VAL A 94 -7.74 -5.52 15.23
CA VAL A 94 -6.71 -4.58 14.76
C VAL A 94 -6.34 -3.51 15.78
N GLY A 95 -6.61 -3.75 17.07
CA GLY A 95 -6.26 -2.82 18.15
C GLY A 95 -7.37 -1.82 18.52
N GLY A 96 -8.60 -2.06 18.06
CA GLY A 96 -9.79 -1.29 18.43
C GLY A 96 -10.16 -0.19 17.45
N GLN A 97 -11.32 0.42 17.70
CA GLN A 97 -11.88 1.48 16.87
C GLN A 97 -10.96 2.71 16.77
N GLN A 98 -10.25 3.02 17.86
CA GLN A 98 -9.31 4.14 17.92
C GLN A 98 -8.17 4.01 16.90
N VAL A 99 -7.61 2.80 16.71
CA VAL A 99 -6.51 2.59 15.75
C VAL A 99 -7.00 2.85 14.32
N ILE A 100 -8.20 2.37 14.00
CA ILE A 100 -8.82 2.61 12.69
C ILE A 100 -9.02 4.11 12.44
N GLU A 101 -9.54 4.84 13.43
CA GLU A 101 -9.77 6.28 13.33
C GLU A 101 -8.47 7.06 13.15
N THR A 102 -7.42 6.70 13.89
CA THR A 102 -6.08 7.29 13.74
C THR A 102 -5.54 7.10 12.33
N VAL A 103 -5.61 5.88 11.79
CA VAL A 103 -5.14 5.60 10.42
C VAL A 103 -5.95 6.38 9.38
N ARG A 104 -7.28 6.45 9.53
CA ARG A 104 -8.12 7.22 8.59
C ARG A 104 -7.80 8.71 8.60
N ALA A 105 -7.57 9.29 9.78
CA ALA A 105 -7.17 10.69 9.90
C ALA A 105 -5.83 10.96 9.22
N ALA A 106 -4.85 10.04 9.35
CA ALA A 106 -3.54 10.16 8.70
C ALA A 106 -3.58 9.92 7.18
N SER A 107 -4.55 9.16 6.68
CA SER A 107 -4.70 8.82 5.26
C SER A 107 -5.60 9.78 4.46
N THR A 108 -6.15 10.81 5.10
CA THR A 108 -6.92 11.85 4.39
C THR A 108 -5.94 12.78 3.67
N ARG A 109 -5.83 12.63 2.35
CA ARG A 109 -5.13 13.60 1.48
C ARG A 109 -6.02 14.81 1.19
#